data_AF-A0A0S8EMW8-F1
#
_entry.id   AF-A0A0S8EMW8-F1
#
_cell.length_a   1.000
_cell.length_b   1.000
_cell.length_c   1.000
_cell.angle_alpha   90.00
_cell.angle_beta   90.00
_cell.angle_gamma   90.00
#
_symmetry.space_group_name_H-M   'P 1'
#
loop_
_entity.id
_entity.type
_entity.pdbx_description
1 polymer ?
#
loop_
_entity_poly.entity_id
_entity_poly.type
_entity_poly.pdbx_seq_one_letter_code
_entity_poly.pdbx_strand_id
1 'polypeptide(L)'
;MPDPNPRQVWIAAALSFVLCACAGESQSGTGGTGGDGGLGGSRGSSAVLPGLGFVATSFGFHYPDAPETGLDGFDLDGRASVIDSPVVGECAHDDFIGLDGEVGIDYNFLRIINNEETREDGRYVFGGFREGQLVDGVINGATKNGSMTILLQVQGLDDPNNDDDVRVQIFASEDSPALGTDNSVLTGATLSVHPDSRFHSGEVRGEVTDGVLTAGPIDLRFPIDIMIVRDELFIHDSWLRLEVDDGSFRGTVTGYWDVANIRSIIGVPTTDNGNAANFTIDAAMAELADWDRDEETGLCRSISTIFQIRGIQAFLASEGGPSGAGGMGGDDGGGGGPTLLDQCLNPADEAALEALATEEQSGPAIVGRIAGECPIEACGTEVGRVLTDSSEAARNALGDCIASCISERTGLSTQCTACYGTIAACSTAFCIEPCLPPNSGSPECANCALENCIDVNACTGFY
;
A
#
# COMPACT_ATOMS: atom_id res chain seq x y z
N MET A 1 25.30 60.05 1.19
CA MET A 1 26.17 59.13 0.42
C MET A 1 25.37 57.88 0.15
N PRO A 2 25.47 57.32 -1.07
CA PRO A 2 24.30 56.93 -1.86
C PRO A 2 24.14 55.41 -2.04
N ASP A 3 22.98 55.03 -2.59
CA ASP A 3 22.77 53.83 -3.41
C ASP A 3 23.90 53.60 -4.43
N PRO A 4 24.04 52.35 -4.93
CA PRO A 4 23.58 52.15 -6.30
C PRO A 4 22.77 50.85 -6.51
N ASN A 5 21.63 51.10 -7.14
CA ASN A 5 20.85 50.37 -8.15
C ASN A 5 21.71 49.61 -9.23
N PRO A 6 21.12 49.05 -10.31
CA PRO A 6 20.75 47.65 -10.54
C PRO A 6 21.51 47.04 -11.75
N ARG A 7 21.25 45.76 -12.09
CA ARG A 7 21.35 45.31 -13.49
C ARG A 7 20.20 44.37 -13.86
N GLN A 8 19.30 44.91 -14.67
CA GLN A 8 18.50 44.16 -15.64
C GLN A 8 19.43 43.55 -16.70
N VAL A 9 19.15 42.31 -17.10
CA VAL A 9 19.38 41.85 -18.48
C VAL A 9 18.14 41.08 -18.92
N TRP A 10 17.50 41.63 -19.94
CA TRP A 10 16.47 41.00 -20.77
C TRP A 10 17.07 39.89 -21.62
N ILE A 11 16.44 38.72 -21.71
CA ILE A 11 16.27 38.00 -22.98
C ILE A 11 14.87 37.39 -23.01
N ALA A 12 14.04 37.96 -23.89
CA ALA A 12 12.86 37.31 -24.42
C ALA A 12 13.30 36.28 -25.47
N ALA A 13 12.70 35.09 -25.46
CA ALA A 13 12.66 34.22 -26.63
C ALA A 13 11.29 33.54 -26.68
N ALA A 14 10.39 34.15 -27.47
CA ALA A 14 9.25 33.48 -28.05
C ALA A 14 9.74 32.61 -29.21
N LEU A 15 9.25 31.37 -29.30
CA LEU A 15 9.21 30.66 -30.58
C LEU A 15 7.98 29.74 -30.62
N SER A 16 7.06 30.13 -31.51
CA SER A 16 5.87 29.39 -31.94
C SER A 16 6.20 28.43 -33.10
N PHE A 17 5.21 27.57 -33.40
CA PHE A 17 5.03 26.69 -34.57
C PHE A 17 5.77 25.34 -34.50
N VAL A 18 5.15 24.18 -34.76
CA VAL A 18 4.36 23.82 -35.95
C VAL A 18 3.33 22.72 -35.62
N LEU A 19 2.07 22.96 -36.02
CA LEU A 19 1.05 21.95 -36.34
C LEU A 19 1.39 21.27 -37.67
N CYS A 20 1.39 19.94 -37.71
CA CYS A 20 1.23 19.20 -38.96
C CYS A 20 0.20 18.09 -38.79
N ALA A 21 -0.98 18.35 -39.38
CA ALA A 21 -1.98 17.38 -39.74
C ALA A 21 -1.48 16.51 -40.91
N CYS A 22 -1.84 15.23 -40.93
CA CYS A 22 -1.87 14.42 -42.14
C CYS A 22 -3.29 13.89 -42.34
N ALA A 23 -3.97 14.49 -43.31
CA ALA A 23 -5.21 13.99 -43.91
C ALA A 23 -4.90 12.83 -44.88
N GLY A 24 -5.90 11.97 -45.07
CA GLY A 24 -5.81 10.77 -45.88
C GLY A 24 -5.76 10.99 -47.40
N GLU A 25 -5.45 9.89 -48.08
CA GLU A 25 -5.60 9.75 -49.52
C GLU A 25 -6.22 8.38 -49.82
N SER A 26 -7.34 8.41 -50.52
CA SER A 26 -8.01 7.27 -51.13
C SER A 26 -7.43 6.98 -52.51
N GLN A 27 -7.07 5.74 -52.81
CA GLN A 27 -7.03 5.24 -54.19
C GLN A 27 -7.47 3.77 -54.28
N SER A 28 -8.23 3.53 -55.34
CA SER A 28 -8.99 2.33 -55.69
C SER A 28 -8.24 1.32 -56.55
N GLY A 29 -8.58 0.03 -56.38
CA GLY A 29 -8.59 -1.01 -57.42
C GLY A 29 -7.38 -1.95 -57.40
N THR A 30 -7.53 -3.26 -57.19
CA THR A 30 -7.92 -4.25 -58.21
C THR A 30 -7.90 -5.64 -57.58
N GLY A 31 -8.71 -6.55 -58.12
CA GLY A 31 -8.99 -7.86 -57.52
C GLY A 31 -7.90 -8.91 -57.66
N GLY A 32 -7.98 -9.90 -56.78
CA GLY A 32 -7.23 -11.13 -56.83
C GLY A 32 -7.83 -12.14 -55.85
N THR A 33 -8.57 -13.12 -56.39
CA THR A 33 -9.06 -14.31 -55.69
C THR A 33 -7.92 -15.26 -55.34
N GLY A 34 -7.84 -15.71 -54.09
CA GLY A 34 -6.94 -16.78 -53.65
C GLY A 34 -7.21 -17.09 -52.17
N GLY A 35 -7.50 -18.34 -51.86
CA GLY A 35 -8.10 -18.76 -50.59
C GLY A 35 -7.15 -18.97 -49.41
N ASP A 36 -7.74 -19.64 -48.42
CA ASP A 36 -7.19 -20.25 -47.21
C ASP A 36 -7.15 -19.42 -45.92
N GLY A 37 -7.99 -19.87 -44.96
CA GLY A 37 -7.65 -20.07 -43.55
C GLY A 37 -7.24 -18.85 -42.73
N GLY A 38 -8.19 -18.25 -42.02
CA GLY A 38 -7.89 -17.29 -40.97
C GLY A 38 -8.99 -17.23 -39.93
N LEU A 39 -8.79 -17.93 -38.81
CA LEU A 39 -9.52 -17.70 -37.57
C LEU A 39 -9.15 -16.30 -37.07
N GLY A 40 -9.98 -15.31 -37.38
CA GLY A 40 -9.89 -13.97 -36.83
C GLY A 40 -10.41 -13.95 -35.39
N GLY A 41 -9.53 -14.24 -34.44
CA GLY A 41 -9.72 -13.79 -33.06
C GLY A 41 -9.52 -12.28 -33.02
N SER A 42 -10.59 -11.54 -32.76
CA SER A 42 -10.54 -10.12 -32.44
C SER A 42 -9.64 -9.94 -31.22
N ARG A 43 -8.44 -9.38 -31.39
CA ARG A 43 -7.64 -8.87 -30.27
C ARG A 43 -8.45 -7.76 -29.62
N GLY A 44 -8.94 -7.97 -28.41
CA GLY A 44 -9.45 -6.88 -27.58
C GLY A 44 -8.33 -5.88 -27.39
N SER A 45 -8.49 -4.66 -27.87
CA SER A 45 -7.58 -3.57 -27.56
C SER A 45 -7.87 -3.11 -26.14
N SER A 46 -6.89 -3.16 -25.24
CA SER A 46 -6.97 -2.47 -23.95
C SER A 46 -7.29 -1.00 -24.22
N ALA A 47 -8.38 -0.53 -23.64
CA ALA A 47 -8.80 0.86 -23.78
C ALA A 47 -8.30 1.64 -22.56
N VAL A 48 -7.58 2.73 -22.81
CA VAL A 48 -7.30 3.72 -21.77
C VAL A 48 -8.63 4.35 -21.38
N LEU A 49 -8.91 4.33 -20.09
CA LEU A 49 -10.11 4.93 -19.53
C LEU A 49 -10.07 6.46 -19.70
N PRO A 50 -11.20 7.11 -20.00
CA PRO A 50 -11.25 8.56 -20.17
C PRO A 50 -11.04 9.28 -18.82
N GLY A 51 -10.65 10.55 -18.88
CA GLY A 51 -10.46 11.39 -17.69
C GLY A 51 -9.03 11.37 -17.14
N LEU A 52 -8.86 11.99 -15.98
CA LEU A 52 -7.60 12.01 -15.25
C LEU A 52 -7.45 10.73 -14.44
N GLY A 53 -6.30 10.10 -14.58
CA GLY A 53 -5.93 8.89 -13.86
C GLY A 53 -4.78 9.15 -12.90
N PHE A 54 -4.84 8.52 -11.74
CA PHE A 54 -3.78 8.58 -10.74
C PHE A 54 -3.53 7.22 -10.11
N VAL A 55 -2.30 7.02 -9.65
CA VAL A 55 -1.91 5.90 -8.79
C VAL A 55 -1.50 6.44 -7.43
N ALA A 56 -1.99 5.81 -6.36
CA ALA A 56 -1.58 6.18 -5.01
C ALA A 56 -0.09 5.84 -4.80
N THR A 57 0.64 6.77 -4.19
CA THR A 57 2.05 6.61 -3.80
C THR A 57 2.22 6.45 -2.29
N SER A 58 1.16 6.74 -1.53
CA SER A 58 1.04 6.45 -0.11
C SER A 58 -0.43 6.33 0.27
N PHE A 59 -0.73 5.37 1.12
CA PHE A 59 -2.00 5.23 1.83
C PHE A 59 -1.69 4.78 3.25
N GLY A 60 -2.30 5.39 4.25
CA GLY A 60 -2.01 5.11 5.66
C GLY A 60 -2.95 5.87 6.58
N PHE A 61 -2.86 5.65 7.88
CA PHE A 61 -3.73 6.34 8.82
C PHE A 61 -3.40 7.84 8.87
N HIS A 62 -4.41 8.66 9.14
CA HIS A 62 -4.22 10.08 9.33
C HIS A 62 -3.80 10.40 10.78
N TYR A 63 -2.62 10.96 10.97
CA TYR A 63 -2.12 11.35 12.30
C TYR A 63 -2.15 12.88 12.43
N PRO A 64 -3.22 13.48 12.97
CA PRO A 64 -3.29 14.92 13.17
C PRO A 64 -2.33 15.36 14.29
N ASP A 65 -1.53 16.40 14.03
CA ASP A 65 -0.58 16.96 15.02
C ASP A 65 -1.28 17.55 16.25
N ALA A 66 -2.46 18.16 16.05
CA ALA A 66 -3.24 18.87 17.06
C ALA A 66 -4.74 18.65 16.83
N PRO A 67 -5.27 17.45 17.12
CA PRO A 67 -6.67 17.10 16.83
C PRO A 67 -7.69 18.02 17.52
N GLU A 68 -7.31 18.67 18.63
CA GLU A 68 -8.11 19.67 19.32
C GLU A 68 -8.30 20.97 18.53
N THR A 69 -7.47 21.21 17.52
CA THR A 69 -7.54 22.42 16.66
C THR A 69 -8.39 22.23 15.42
N GLY A 70 -8.85 21.00 15.17
CA GLY A 70 -9.68 20.64 14.03
C GLY A 70 -9.13 19.43 13.27
N LEU A 71 -10.03 18.65 12.68
CA LEU A 71 -9.69 17.50 11.82
C LEU A 71 -10.09 17.72 10.37
N ASP A 72 -9.30 17.15 9.46
CA ASP A 72 -9.61 17.12 8.04
C ASP A 72 -10.42 15.85 7.67
N GLY A 73 -11.68 15.83 8.14
CA GLY A 73 -12.58 14.69 8.03
C GLY A 73 -14.00 15.06 7.60
N PHE A 74 -14.93 14.12 7.75
CA PHE A 74 -16.34 14.27 7.43
C PHE A 74 -17.21 13.91 8.62
N ASP A 75 -18.37 14.56 8.69
CA ASP A 75 -19.54 14.10 9.43
C ASP A 75 -20.24 13.03 8.58
N LEU A 76 -20.00 11.77 8.93
CA LEU A 76 -20.43 10.57 8.20
C LEU A 76 -21.89 10.23 8.51
N ASP A 77 -22.37 10.52 9.71
CA ASP A 77 -23.74 10.18 10.14
C ASP A 77 -24.73 11.36 10.13
N GLY A 78 -24.23 12.57 9.85
CA GLY A 78 -24.96 13.83 9.78
C GLY A 78 -25.30 14.40 11.15
N ARG A 79 -24.54 14.07 12.20
CA ARG A 79 -24.83 14.42 13.59
C ARG A 79 -23.58 14.91 14.32
N ALA A 80 -23.84 15.62 15.41
CA ALA A 80 -22.83 15.97 16.39
C ALA A 80 -23.12 15.18 17.67
N SER A 81 -22.56 14.00 17.73
CA SER A 81 -22.68 13.00 18.77
C SER A 81 -21.89 13.39 20.02
N VAL A 82 -22.49 13.10 21.17
CA VAL A 82 -21.90 13.36 22.50
C VAL A 82 -22.17 12.14 23.37
N ILE A 83 -21.12 11.61 23.98
CA ILE A 83 -21.13 10.33 24.70
C ILE A 83 -22.13 10.30 25.86
N ASP A 84 -22.37 11.46 26.48
CA ASP A 84 -23.30 11.63 27.61
C ASP A 84 -24.77 11.68 27.18
N SER A 85 -25.07 11.75 25.88
CA SER A 85 -26.43 11.88 25.35
C SER A 85 -26.61 11.15 23.99
N PRO A 86 -26.35 9.84 23.92
CA PRO A 86 -26.46 9.07 22.68
C PRO A 86 -27.91 8.99 22.20
N VAL A 87 -28.11 9.09 20.89
CA VAL A 87 -29.44 8.94 20.26
C VAL A 87 -29.84 7.47 20.22
N VAL A 88 -31.15 7.19 20.17
CA VAL A 88 -31.67 5.83 20.03
C VAL A 88 -31.16 5.21 18.74
N GLY A 89 -30.44 4.09 18.85
CA GLY A 89 -29.89 3.34 17.71
C GLY A 89 -28.43 3.64 17.41
N GLU A 90 -27.79 4.52 18.17
CA GLU A 90 -26.38 4.93 18.02
C GLU A 90 -25.53 4.35 19.16
N CYS A 91 -24.24 4.17 18.92
CA CYS A 91 -23.29 3.86 19.99
C CYS A 91 -22.74 5.16 20.57
N ALA A 92 -22.55 5.18 21.89
CA ALA A 92 -22.13 6.41 22.56
C ALA A 92 -20.67 6.74 22.20
N HIS A 93 -20.46 7.89 21.58
CA HIS A 93 -19.16 8.45 21.25
C HIS A 93 -19.22 9.98 21.24
N ASP A 94 -18.05 10.63 21.26
CA ASP A 94 -17.94 12.07 21.06
C ASP A 94 -17.30 12.34 19.70
N ASP A 95 -17.92 13.22 18.93
CA ASP A 95 -17.37 13.66 17.66
C ASP A 95 -16.28 14.71 17.82
N PHE A 96 -15.48 14.83 16.77
CA PHE A 96 -14.47 15.86 16.66
C PHE A 96 -15.03 17.12 16.01
N ILE A 97 -14.23 18.18 16.10
CA ILE A 97 -14.47 19.44 15.39
C ILE A 97 -13.57 19.41 14.16
N GLY A 98 -14.05 19.91 13.02
CA GLY A 98 -13.27 20.03 11.81
C GLY A 98 -12.47 21.34 11.73
N LEU A 99 -11.65 21.49 10.68
CA LEU A 99 -10.71 22.60 10.55
C LEU A 99 -11.39 23.98 10.41
N ASP A 100 -12.61 24.03 9.88
CA ASP A 100 -13.40 25.25 9.71
C ASP A 100 -14.39 25.48 10.87
N GLY A 101 -14.30 24.65 11.91
CA GLY A 101 -15.17 24.70 13.10
C GLY A 101 -16.50 23.97 12.91
N GLU A 102 -16.66 23.20 11.83
CA GLU A 102 -17.74 22.23 11.68
C GLU A 102 -17.72 21.22 12.83
N VAL A 103 -18.91 20.85 13.31
CA VAL A 103 -19.07 19.86 14.38
C VAL A 103 -19.52 18.55 13.77
N GLY A 104 -19.23 17.43 14.43
CA GLY A 104 -19.69 16.12 13.99
C GLY A 104 -18.67 15.32 13.21
N ILE A 105 -17.38 15.65 13.26
CA ILE A 105 -16.38 14.89 12.50
C ILE A 105 -16.16 13.51 13.14
N ASP A 106 -16.46 12.45 12.40
CA ASP A 106 -16.25 11.07 12.83
C ASP A 106 -14.78 10.64 12.63
N TYR A 107 -14.08 10.38 13.73
CA TYR A 107 -12.77 9.71 13.68
C TYR A 107 -12.45 8.94 14.96
N ASN A 108 -13.36 8.07 15.41
CA ASN A 108 -13.22 7.38 16.68
C ASN A 108 -12.03 6.41 16.71
N PHE A 109 -11.54 5.95 15.54
CA PHE A 109 -10.28 5.23 15.43
C PHE A 109 -9.07 6.05 15.92
N LEU A 110 -9.13 7.39 15.89
CA LEU A 110 -8.10 8.25 16.47
C LEU A 110 -7.90 7.97 17.96
N ARG A 111 -8.98 7.65 18.68
CA ARG A 111 -8.91 7.31 20.11
C ARG A 111 -8.15 6.01 20.33
N ILE A 112 -8.18 5.07 19.39
CA ILE A 112 -7.41 3.83 19.46
C ILE A 112 -5.91 4.12 19.32
N ILE A 113 -5.55 4.89 18.30
CA ILE A 113 -4.14 5.15 17.98
C ILE A 113 -3.47 6.15 18.94
N ASN A 114 -4.26 7.03 19.58
CA ASN A 114 -3.76 8.04 20.54
C ASN A 114 -4.05 7.70 22.01
N ASN A 115 -4.58 6.51 22.35
CA ASN A 115 -4.85 6.17 23.77
C ASN A 115 -3.54 5.96 24.56
N GLU A 116 -3.19 6.93 25.41
CA GLU A 116 -2.06 6.82 26.33
C GLU A 116 -2.42 6.12 27.66
N GLU A 117 -3.71 6.01 28.00
CA GLU A 117 -4.21 5.55 29.31
C GLU A 117 -4.28 4.03 29.47
N THR A 118 -4.32 3.26 28.39
CA THR A 118 -4.26 1.79 28.46
C THR A 118 -2.82 1.30 28.64
N ARG A 119 -2.24 1.57 29.83
CA ARG A 119 -0.96 1.03 30.33
C ARG A 119 -1.23 0.04 31.46
N GLU A 120 -1.64 -1.18 31.15
CA GLU A 120 -1.20 -2.28 32.01
C GLU A 120 0.28 -2.55 31.66
N ASP A 121 1.14 -2.57 32.67
CA ASP A 121 2.56 -2.96 32.58
C ASP A 121 3.50 -2.00 31.83
N GLY A 122 2.97 -0.88 31.33
CA GLY A 122 3.75 0.12 30.61
C GLY A 122 3.94 -0.14 29.11
N ARG A 123 3.10 -1.00 28.52
CA ARG A 123 3.00 -1.22 27.07
C ARG A 123 1.70 -0.59 26.56
N TYR A 124 1.74 0.01 25.36
CA TYR A 124 0.55 0.52 24.68
C TYR A 124 -0.31 -0.66 24.20
N VAL A 125 -1.64 -0.59 24.35
CA VAL A 125 -2.54 -1.62 23.80
C VAL A 125 -2.52 -1.65 22.27
N PHE A 126 -2.19 -0.52 21.61
CA PHE A 126 -2.19 -0.37 20.14
C PHE A 126 -0.89 0.23 19.58
N GLY A 127 0.26 -0.08 20.18
CA GLY A 127 1.55 0.54 19.81
C GLY A 127 1.91 0.47 18.33
N GLY A 128 1.54 -0.61 17.62
CA GLY A 128 1.88 -0.78 16.21
C GLY A 128 1.07 0.04 15.20
N PHE A 129 0.01 0.75 15.63
CA PHE A 129 -0.81 1.62 14.78
C PHE A 129 -0.37 3.09 14.81
N ARG A 130 0.71 3.46 15.50
CA ARG A 130 1.20 4.84 15.49
C ARG A 130 1.98 5.14 14.20
N GLU A 131 2.12 6.43 13.91
CA GLU A 131 2.93 6.90 12.79
C GLU A 131 4.33 6.27 12.82
N GLY A 132 4.74 5.70 11.68
CA GLY A 132 6.05 5.04 11.53
C GLY A 132 6.21 3.73 12.28
N GLN A 133 5.14 3.14 12.81
CA GLN A 133 5.15 1.81 13.42
C GLN A 133 4.74 0.72 12.43
N LEU A 134 4.76 -0.54 12.88
CA LEU A 134 4.62 -1.72 12.03
C LEU A 134 3.42 -1.68 11.07
N VAL A 135 2.22 -1.37 11.57
CA VAL A 135 1.00 -1.42 10.75
C VAL A 135 0.99 -0.30 9.71
N ASP A 136 1.34 0.92 10.13
CA ASP A 136 1.43 2.09 9.25
C ASP A 136 2.49 1.88 8.15
N GLY A 137 3.67 1.38 8.52
CA GLY A 137 4.74 1.06 7.58
C GLY A 137 4.37 -0.04 6.59
N VAL A 138 3.63 -1.07 7.02
CA VAL A 138 3.19 -2.16 6.15
C VAL A 138 2.12 -1.70 5.16
N ILE A 139 1.10 -0.95 5.58
CA ILE A 139 0.05 -0.45 4.67
C ILE A 139 0.64 0.53 3.64
N ASN A 140 1.51 1.44 4.10
CA ASN A 140 2.17 2.39 3.21
C ASN A 140 3.15 1.68 2.25
N GLY A 141 3.90 0.70 2.75
CA GLY A 141 4.78 -0.15 1.94
C GLY A 141 4.02 -0.95 0.87
N ALA A 142 2.86 -1.50 1.24
CA ALA A 142 1.99 -2.26 0.33
C ALA A 142 1.51 -1.43 -0.86
N THR A 143 1.29 -0.13 -0.64
CA THR A 143 0.90 0.81 -1.70
C THR A 143 2.00 0.99 -2.75
N LYS A 144 3.27 0.93 -2.33
CA LYS A 144 4.42 1.18 -3.22
C LYS A 144 4.92 -0.07 -3.94
N ASN A 145 4.87 -1.23 -3.28
CA ASN A 145 5.42 -2.48 -3.81
C ASN A 145 4.41 -3.27 -4.67
N GLY A 146 3.16 -2.81 -4.76
CA GLY A 146 2.09 -3.45 -5.52
C GLY A 146 1.29 -4.51 -4.76
N SER A 147 1.58 -4.76 -3.48
CA SER A 147 0.75 -5.60 -2.61
C SER A 147 -0.64 -5.01 -2.35
N MET A 148 -0.82 -3.71 -2.59
CA MET A 148 -2.09 -2.99 -2.53
C MET A 148 -2.05 -1.77 -3.47
N THR A 149 -2.21 -1.95 -4.79
CA THR A 149 -2.23 -0.83 -5.74
C THR A 149 -3.61 -0.17 -5.78
N ILE A 150 -3.65 1.15 -5.53
CA ILE A 150 -4.88 1.96 -5.54
C ILE A 150 -4.83 2.92 -6.73
N LEU A 151 -5.87 2.90 -7.56
CA LEU A 151 -6.03 3.78 -8.72
C LEU A 151 -7.23 4.70 -8.51
N LEU A 152 -7.07 5.98 -8.84
CA LEU A 152 -8.12 6.99 -8.80
C LEU A 152 -8.38 7.50 -10.23
N GLN A 153 -9.65 7.52 -10.62
CA GLN A 153 -10.12 8.13 -11.85
C GLN A 153 -11.02 9.33 -11.51
N VAL A 154 -10.73 10.46 -12.15
CA VAL A 154 -11.56 11.67 -12.11
C VAL A 154 -11.98 12.03 -13.52
N GLN A 155 -13.28 12.02 -13.80
CA GLN A 155 -13.84 12.39 -15.11
C GLN A 155 -14.64 13.69 -14.99
N GLY A 156 -14.70 14.46 -16.08
CA GLY A 156 -15.50 15.69 -16.15
C GLY A 156 -14.88 16.89 -15.44
N LEU A 157 -13.61 16.83 -15.01
CA LEU A 157 -12.93 17.97 -14.43
C LEU A 157 -12.59 19.01 -15.51
N ASP A 158 -13.39 20.07 -15.57
CA ASP A 158 -13.30 21.18 -16.51
C ASP A 158 -12.58 22.40 -15.89
N ASP A 159 -12.79 22.69 -14.60
CA ASP A 159 -12.07 23.74 -13.84
C ASP A 159 -11.44 23.14 -12.56
N PRO A 160 -10.09 23.05 -12.48
CA PRO A 160 -9.42 22.44 -11.34
C PRO A 160 -9.56 23.23 -10.02
N ASN A 161 -10.10 24.44 -10.04
CA ASN A 161 -10.37 25.21 -8.83
C ASN A 161 -11.83 25.14 -8.40
N ASN A 162 -12.78 25.15 -9.34
CA ASN A 162 -14.21 25.20 -9.02
C ASN A 162 -15.06 24.49 -10.08
N ASP A 163 -15.51 23.28 -9.77
CA ASP A 163 -16.26 22.41 -10.68
C ASP A 163 -17.46 21.78 -9.96
N ASP A 164 -18.66 21.85 -10.53
CA ASP A 164 -19.89 21.40 -9.89
C ASP A 164 -20.32 19.98 -10.30
N ASP A 165 -19.61 19.34 -11.24
CA ASP A 165 -19.97 18.01 -11.74
C ASP A 165 -18.78 17.18 -12.20
N VAL A 166 -18.08 16.59 -11.23
CA VAL A 166 -17.07 15.56 -11.52
C VAL A 166 -17.57 14.16 -11.17
N ARG A 167 -17.02 13.16 -11.86
CA ARG A 167 -17.21 11.74 -11.52
C ARG A 167 -15.93 11.17 -10.98
N VAL A 168 -16.03 10.50 -9.84
CA VAL A 168 -14.91 9.85 -9.17
C VAL A 168 -15.16 8.36 -9.11
N GLN A 169 -14.12 7.58 -9.42
CA GLN A 169 -14.13 6.14 -9.24
C GLN A 169 -12.73 5.69 -8.79
N ILE A 170 -12.70 4.83 -7.78
CA ILE A 170 -11.51 4.17 -7.25
C ILE A 170 -11.48 2.70 -7.70
N PHE A 171 -10.29 2.21 -8.03
CA PHE A 171 -10.05 0.82 -8.40
C PHE A 171 -8.86 0.26 -7.63
N ALA A 172 -8.87 -1.05 -7.38
CA ALA A 172 -7.62 -1.77 -7.17
C ALA A 172 -6.92 -2.09 -8.49
N SER A 173 -5.68 -2.55 -8.42
CA SER A 173 -4.94 -3.12 -9.54
C SER A 173 -4.09 -4.30 -9.09
N GLU A 174 -3.88 -5.27 -9.98
CA GLU A 174 -2.88 -6.33 -9.82
C GLU A 174 -1.50 -5.86 -10.32
N ASP A 175 -1.42 -4.72 -11.02
CA ASP A 175 -0.16 -4.17 -11.50
C ASP A 175 0.60 -3.47 -10.35
N SER A 176 1.90 -3.72 -10.27
CA SER A 176 2.79 -2.97 -9.38
C SER A 176 3.20 -1.65 -10.02
N PRO A 177 3.13 -0.52 -9.30
CA PRO A 177 3.66 0.75 -9.79
C PRO A 177 5.18 0.64 -10.04
N ALA A 178 5.65 1.15 -11.17
CA ALA A 178 7.09 1.16 -11.45
C ALA A 178 7.81 2.12 -10.49
N LEU A 179 8.93 1.69 -9.93
CA LEU A 179 9.73 2.49 -8.99
C LEU A 179 11.00 3.02 -9.66
N GLY A 180 11.39 4.24 -9.28
CA GLY A 180 12.67 4.84 -9.62
C GLY A 180 13.82 4.30 -8.78
N THR A 181 15.05 4.71 -9.11
CA THR A 181 16.27 4.35 -8.33
C THR A 181 16.28 4.92 -6.91
N ASP A 182 15.37 5.86 -6.62
CA ASP A 182 15.15 6.49 -5.32
C ASP A 182 13.96 5.89 -4.56
N ASN A 183 13.40 4.77 -5.04
CA ASN A 183 12.23 4.10 -4.49
C ASN A 183 10.94 4.94 -4.55
N SER A 184 10.91 5.97 -5.41
CA SER A 184 9.69 6.75 -5.69
C SER A 184 8.88 6.12 -6.81
N VAL A 185 7.55 6.22 -6.75
CA VAL A 185 6.69 5.76 -7.84
C VAL A 185 6.90 6.65 -9.07
N LEU A 186 7.09 6.05 -10.24
CA LEU A 186 7.27 6.74 -11.51
C LEU A 186 5.92 7.20 -12.09
N THR A 187 5.88 8.44 -12.56
CA THR A 187 4.69 9.01 -13.21
C THR A 187 4.49 8.47 -14.63
N GLY A 188 3.26 8.55 -15.13
CA GLY A 188 2.93 8.24 -16.52
C GLY A 188 2.89 6.74 -16.84
N ALA A 189 2.97 5.88 -15.81
CA ALA A 189 2.73 4.45 -15.96
C ALA A 189 1.30 4.20 -16.46
N THR A 190 1.14 3.17 -17.29
CA THR A 190 -0.19 2.66 -17.63
C THR A 190 -0.47 1.46 -16.75
N LEU A 191 -1.53 1.54 -15.94
CA LEU A 191 -1.93 0.52 -14.98
C LEU A 191 -3.33 0.03 -15.33
N SER A 192 -3.50 -1.27 -15.30
CA SER A 192 -4.76 -1.95 -15.58
C SER A 192 -5.62 -1.91 -14.32
N VAL A 193 -6.91 -1.58 -14.46
CA VAL A 193 -7.85 -1.78 -13.36
C VAL A 193 -7.99 -3.28 -13.09
N HIS A 194 -8.20 -3.65 -11.82
CA HIS A 194 -8.33 -5.04 -11.42
C HIS A 194 -9.40 -5.77 -12.27
N PRO A 195 -9.21 -7.03 -12.70
CA PRO A 195 -10.17 -7.71 -13.57
C PRO A 195 -11.52 -8.01 -12.87
N ASP A 196 -11.47 -8.27 -11.57
CA ASP A 196 -12.67 -8.46 -10.74
C ASP A 196 -13.32 -7.13 -10.35
N SER A 197 -14.58 -6.94 -10.78
CA SER A 197 -15.36 -5.73 -10.55
C SER A 197 -15.69 -5.45 -9.09
N ARG A 198 -15.53 -6.42 -8.17
CA ARG A 198 -15.76 -6.16 -6.73
C ARG A 198 -14.73 -5.20 -6.13
N PHE A 199 -13.59 -5.03 -6.80
CA PHE A 199 -12.56 -4.06 -6.44
C PHE A 199 -12.66 -2.77 -7.25
N HIS A 200 -13.79 -2.57 -7.93
CA HIS A 200 -14.17 -1.31 -8.53
C HIS A 200 -15.21 -0.70 -7.62
N SER A 201 -14.90 0.45 -7.07
CA SER A 201 -15.91 1.23 -6.37
C SER A 201 -17.04 1.65 -7.34
N GLY A 202 -18.19 2.04 -6.79
CA GLY A 202 -19.22 2.69 -7.58
C GLY A 202 -18.72 4.03 -8.16
N GLU A 203 -19.21 4.42 -9.32
CA GLU A 203 -18.99 5.79 -9.81
C GLU A 203 -19.85 6.76 -9.00
N VAL A 204 -19.22 7.76 -8.37
CA VAL A 204 -19.90 8.77 -7.56
C VAL A 204 -19.73 10.17 -8.13
N ARG A 205 -20.70 11.04 -7.87
CA ARG A 205 -20.59 12.46 -8.20
C ARG A 205 -19.78 13.16 -7.11
N GLY A 206 -18.93 14.08 -7.51
CA GLY A 206 -18.22 15.00 -6.63
C GLY A 206 -18.28 16.44 -7.14
N GLU A 207 -17.65 17.32 -6.39
CA GLU A 207 -17.48 18.73 -6.73
C GLU A 207 -16.07 19.19 -6.31
N VAL A 208 -15.55 20.21 -6.99
CA VAL A 208 -14.32 20.90 -6.63
C VAL A 208 -14.70 22.29 -6.16
N THR A 209 -14.25 22.67 -4.96
CA THR A 209 -14.39 24.03 -4.43
C THR A 209 -13.04 24.50 -3.92
N ASP A 210 -12.59 25.67 -4.38
CA ASP A 210 -11.29 26.25 -4.03
C ASP A 210 -10.11 25.27 -4.16
N GLY A 211 -10.13 24.41 -5.19
CA GLY A 211 -9.08 23.43 -5.49
C GLY A 211 -9.19 22.10 -4.72
N VAL A 212 -10.24 21.94 -3.91
CA VAL A 212 -10.50 20.72 -3.12
C VAL A 212 -11.65 19.94 -3.74
N LEU A 213 -11.34 18.74 -4.23
CA LEU A 213 -12.29 17.74 -4.69
C LEU A 213 -12.92 17.02 -3.50
N THR A 214 -14.24 17.10 -3.38
CA THR A 214 -15.04 16.29 -2.45
C THR A 214 -15.92 15.31 -3.22
N ALA A 215 -15.91 14.03 -2.83
CA ALA A 215 -16.73 12.99 -3.47
C ALA A 215 -17.12 11.88 -2.49
N GLY A 216 -18.36 11.42 -2.56
CA GLY A 216 -18.90 10.36 -1.70
C GLY A 216 -20.43 10.40 -1.61
N PRO A 217 -21.05 9.48 -0.86
CA PRO A 217 -20.43 8.32 -0.22
C PRO A 217 -20.03 7.22 -1.22
N ILE A 218 -18.95 6.49 -0.96
CA ILE A 218 -18.41 5.43 -1.83
C ILE A 218 -17.85 4.26 -1.01
N ASP A 219 -18.04 3.03 -1.51
CA ASP A 219 -17.42 1.84 -0.92
C ASP A 219 -16.08 1.52 -1.57
N LEU A 220 -15.06 1.28 -0.75
CA LEU A 220 -13.69 1.04 -1.16
C LEU A 220 -13.27 -0.36 -0.73
N ARG A 221 -12.75 -1.14 -1.68
CA ARG A 221 -12.26 -2.49 -1.44
C ARG A 221 -10.92 -2.67 -2.10
N PHE A 222 -9.92 -3.05 -1.31
CA PHE A 222 -8.56 -3.27 -1.79
C PHE A 222 -8.08 -4.68 -1.40
N PRO A 223 -7.60 -5.49 -2.35
CA PRO A 223 -6.90 -6.71 -1.99
C PRO A 223 -5.61 -6.32 -1.26
N ILE A 224 -5.34 -7.03 -0.17
CA ILE A 224 -4.10 -6.92 0.58
C ILE A 224 -3.43 -8.29 0.57
N ASP A 225 -2.20 -8.31 0.05
CA ASP A 225 -1.31 -9.47 0.10
C ASP A 225 0.04 -9.09 0.73
N ILE A 226 0.10 -9.16 2.06
CA ILE A 226 1.26 -8.76 2.87
C ILE A 226 1.70 -9.93 3.77
N MET A 227 2.77 -10.60 3.37
CA MET A 227 3.42 -11.69 4.12
C MET A 227 2.46 -12.82 4.58
N ILE A 228 1.85 -12.66 5.75
CA ILE A 228 0.96 -13.64 6.41
C ILE A 228 -0.52 -13.28 6.29
N VAL A 229 -0.85 -12.16 5.63
CA VAL A 229 -2.22 -11.67 5.45
C VAL A 229 -2.57 -11.67 3.97
N ARG A 230 -3.64 -12.40 3.63
CA ARG A 230 -4.29 -12.39 2.33
C ARG A 230 -5.77 -12.15 2.56
N ASP A 231 -6.19 -10.90 2.45
CA ASP A 231 -7.54 -10.48 2.77
C ASP A 231 -7.88 -9.21 1.98
N GLU A 232 -9.01 -8.59 2.29
CA GLU A 232 -9.51 -7.40 1.61
C GLU A 232 -9.74 -6.30 2.63
N LEU A 233 -9.02 -5.19 2.50
CA LEU A 233 -9.37 -3.97 3.21
C LEU A 233 -10.67 -3.43 2.64
N PHE A 234 -11.69 -3.37 3.48
CA PHE A 234 -13.00 -2.84 3.12
C PHE A 234 -13.34 -1.65 4.00
N ILE A 235 -13.50 -0.49 3.36
CA ILE A 235 -13.91 0.76 3.99
C ILE A 235 -15.20 1.18 3.28
N HIS A 236 -16.29 1.32 4.03
CA HIS A 236 -17.61 1.59 3.48
C HIS A 236 -18.12 2.98 3.84
N ASP A 237 -19.11 3.45 3.10
CA ASP A 237 -19.72 4.79 3.25
C ASP A 237 -18.66 5.92 3.28
N SER A 238 -17.61 5.78 2.46
CA SER A 238 -16.44 6.65 2.51
C SER A 238 -16.66 7.95 1.75
N TRP A 239 -16.00 9.00 2.22
CA TRP A 239 -15.89 10.31 1.59
C TRP A 239 -14.43 10.64 1.33
N LEU A 240 -14.18 11.21 0.16
CA LEU A 240 -12.89 11.67 -0.31
C LEU A 240 -12.84 13.19 -0.18
N ARG A 241 -11.74 13.72 0.35
CA ARG A 241 -11.38 15.14 0.28
C ARG A 241 -9.96 15.24 -0.25
N LEU A 242 -9.80 15.67 -1.50
CA LEU A 242 -8.54 15.63 -2.22
C LEU A 242 -8.19 17.01 -2.79
N GLU A 243 -7.02 17.51 -2.47
CA GLU A 243 -6.39 18.58 -3.24
C GLU A 243 -5.78 17.96 -4.50
N VAL A 244 -6.24 18.41 -5.67
CA VAL A 244 -5.75 17.92 -6.96
C VAL A 244 -4.91 19.02 -7.63
N ASP A 245 -3.63 18.74 -7.80
CA ASP A 245 -2.65 19.61 -8.45
C ASP A 245 -2.30 19.08 -9.86
N ASP A 246 -1.43 19.81 -10.57
CA ASP A 246 -0.91 19.39 -11.89
C ASP A 246 -0.07 18.11 -11.78
N GLY A 247 -0.72 16.97 -11.98
CA GLY A 247 -0.11 15.65 -12.02
C GLY A 247 0.01 14.93 -10.67
N SER A 248 -0.57 15.47 -9.59
CA SER A 248 -0.58 14.82 -8.27
C SER A 248 -1.85 15.13 -7.49
N PHE A 249 -2.13 14.31 -6.47
CA PHE A 249 -3.16 14.63 -5.48
C PHE A 249 -2.68 14.29 -4.07
N ARG A 250 -3.30 14.93 -3.08
CA ARG A 250 -3.15 14.62 -1.65
C ARG A 250 -4.45 14.87 -0.92
N GLY A 251 -4.72 14.13 0.14
CA GLY A 251 -5.91 14.39 0.95
C GLY A 251 -6.27 13.24 1.86
N THR A 252 -7.55 13.12 2.18
CA THR A 252 -8.07 12.13 3.11
C THR A 252 -9.19 11.27 2.51
N VAL A 253 -9.29 10.06 3.04
CA VAL A 253 -10.41 9.14 2.87
C VAL A 253 -11.00 8.91 4.26
N THR A 254 -12.22 9.36 4.48
CA THR A 254 -12.94 9.19 5.76
C THR A 254 -14.07 8.21 5.56
N GLY A 255 -14.19 7.16 6.36
CA GLY A 255 -15.26 6.18 6.23
C GLY A 255 -15.28 5.20 7.40
N TYR A 256 -16.13 4.19 7.31
CA TYR A 256 -16.25 3.17 8.35
C TYR A 256 -15.46 1.92 8.00
N TRP A 257 -14.74 1.38 8.99
CA TRP A 257 -14.01 0.13 8.88
C TRP A 257 -14.56 -0.89 9.87
N ASP A 258 -14.97 -2.06 9.37
CA ASP A 258 -15.55 -3.10 10.22
C ASP A 258 -14.55 -3.66 11.23
N VAL A 259 -14.95 -3.76 12.49
CA VAL A 259 -14.16 -4.39 13.57
C VAL A 259 -13.78 -5.82 13.18
N ALA A 260 -14.67 -6.55 12.50
CA ALA A 260 -14.40 -7.89 12.00
C ALA A 260 -13.31 -7.90 10.90
N ASN A 261 -13.31 -6.91 10.00
CA ASN A 261 -12.30 -6.80 8.95
C ASN A 261 -10.94 -6.40 9.54
N ILE A 262 -10.91 -5.46 10.49
CA ILE A 262 -9.69 -5.11 11.24
C ILE A 262 -9.11 -6.32 11.97
N ARG A 263 -9.97 -7.09 12.65
CA ARG A 263 -9.56 -8.32 13.31
C ARG A 263 -8.95 -9.32 12.33
N SER A 264 -9.54 -9.50 11.15
CA SER A 264 -9.06 -10.44 10.15
C SER A 264 -7.71 -10.02 9.55
N ILE A 265 -7.55 -8.74 9.21
CA ILE A 265 -6.35 -8.20 8.59
C ILE A 265 -5.21 -8.01 9.59
N ILE A 266 -5.53 -7.61 10.83
CA ILE A 266 -4.53 -7.18 11.81
C ILE A 266 -4.55 -8.07 13.04
N GLY A 267 -5.70 -8.24 13.68
CA GLY A 267 -5.80 -8.96 14.97
C GLY A 267 -5.31 -10.40 14.92
N VAL A 268 -5.89 -11.24 14.05
CA VAL A 268 -5.53 -12.66 13.93
C VAL A 268 -4.06 -12.83 13.51
N PRO A 269 -3.56 -12.14 12.48
CA PRO A 269 -2.16 -12.29 12.05
C PRO A 269 -1.14 -11.83 13.10
N THR A 270 -1.46 -10.84 13.93
CA THR A 270 -0.50 -10.27 14.90
C THR A 270 -0.60 -10.91 16.30
N THR A 271 -1.77 -11.40 16.68
CA THR A 271 -2.04 -11.98 18.01
C THR A 271 -1.98 -13.51 17.96
N ASP A 272 -2.74 -14.15 17.08
CA ASP A 272 -2.91 -15.61 17.08
C ASP A 272 -1.72 -16.35 16.42
N ASN A 273 -1.05 -15.72 15.45
CA ASN A 273 0.08 -16.32 14.71
C ASN A 273 1.47 -15.97 15.28
N GLY A 274 1.56 -15.28 16.42
CA GLY A 274 2.89 -14.97 16.97
C GLY A 274 3.01 -14.22 18.28
N ASN A 275 1.91 -13.80 18.94
CA ASN A 275 1.99 -12.91 20.12
C ASN A 275 2.93 -11.71 19.92
N ALA A 276 3.18 -11.29 18.67
CA ALA A 276 4.33 -10.46 18.33
C ALA A 276 4.13 -9.01 18.80
N ALA A 277 2.89 -8.61 19.06
CA ALA A 277 2.56 -7.24 19.41
C ALA A 277 1.52 -7.09 20.54
N ASN A 278 1.11 -8.19 21.20
CA ASN A 278 0.21 -8.18 22.37
C ASN A 278 -1.03 -7.28 22.17
N PHE A 279 -1.61 -7.29 20.97
CA PHE A 279 -2.77 -6.46 20.70
C PHE A 279 -4.04 -7.13 21.22
N THR A 280 -4.63 -6.58 22.28
CA THR A 280 -6.01 -6.92 22.68
C THR A 280 -6.99 -6.09 21.84
N ILE A 281 -7.05 -6.37 20.54
CA ILE A 281 -7.85 -5.60 19.57
C ILE A 281 -9.35 -5.74 19.82
N ASP A 282 -9.82 -6.96 20.09
CA ASP A 282 -11.25 -7.29 20.04
C ASP A 282 -12.13 -6.48 20.99
N ALA A 283 -11.73 -6.35 22.26
CA ALA A 283 -12.56 -5.69 23.27
C ALA A 283 -12.59 -4.18 23.09
N ALA A 284 -11.42 -3.55 22.92
CA ALA A 284 -11.32 -2.10 22.79
C ALA A 284 -11.88 -1.60 21.45
N MET A 285 -11.74 -2.37 20.35
CA MET A 285 -12.38 -2.00 19.08
C MET A 285 -13.90 -2.14 19.13
N ALA A 286 -14.43 -3.16 19.80
CA ALA A 286 -15.88 -3.29 19.99
C ALA A 286 -16.45 -2.17 20.89
N GLU A 287 -15.68 -1.70 21.89
CA GLU A 287 -16.07 -0.59 22.77
C GLU A 287 -16.03 0.78 22.04
N LEU A 288 -15.10 0.94 21.10
CA LEU A 288 -14.92 2.17 20.33
C LEU A 288 -15.56 2.12 18.94
N ALA A 289 -16.27 1.06 18.60
CA ALA A 289 -17.12 1.06 17.43
C ALA A 289 -18.26 2.07 17.64
N ASP A 290 -18.45 2.95 16.66
CA ASP A 290 -19.40 4.05 16.68
C ASP A 290 -20.53 3.89 15.66
N TRP A 291 -20.41 2.92 14.74
CA TRP A 291 -21.38 2.69 13.67
C TRP A 291 -21.86 1.25 13.51
N ASP A 292 -22.95 1.08 12.76
CA ASP A 292 -23.61 -0.20 12.47
C ASP A 292 -24.00 -0.97 13.74
N ARG A 293 -24.89 -0.35 14.53
CA ARG A 293 -25.37 -0.90 15.80
C ARG A 293 -26.21 -2.16 15.57
N ASP A 294 -25.75 -3.27 16.11
CA ASP A 294 -26.46 -4.53 16.11
C ASP A 294 -27.61 -4.50 17.14
N GLU A 295 -28.85 -4.74 16.70
CA GLU A 295 -30.04 -4.64 17.55
C GLU A 295 -30.11 -5.74 18.63
N GLU A 296 -29.48 -6.90 18.40
CA GLU A 296 -29.54 -8.05 19.31
C GLU A 296 -28.54 -7.90 20.45
N THR A 297 -27.31 -7.52 20.13
CA THR A 297 -26.19 -7.36 21.07
C THR A 297 -26.11 -5.96 21.64
N GLY A 298 -26.61 -4.96 20.92
CA GLY A 298 -26.52 -3.54 21.26
C GLY A 298 -25.16 -2.90 21.03
N LEU A 299 -24.23 -3.63 20.40
CA LEU A 299 -22.86 -3.20 20.09
C LEU A 299 -22.75 -2.70 18.65
N CYS A 300 -21.86 -1.75 18.42
CA CYS A 300 -21.50 -1.31 17.08
C CYS A 300 -20.45 -2.25 16.46
N ARG A 301 -20.45 -2.32 15.14
CA ARG A 301 -19.63 -3.26 14.37
C ARG A 301 -18.61 -2.60 13.46
N SER A 302 -18.73 -1.29 13.25
CA SER A 302 -17.81 -0.51 12.42
C SER A 302 -17.30 0.70 13.19
N ILE A 303 -16.07 1.11 12.88
CA ILE A 303 -15.42 2.26 13.50
C ILE A 303 -15.05 3.31 12.45
N SER A 304 -15.38 4.57 12.72
CA SER A 304 -14.99 5.68 11.85
C SER A 304 -13.48 5.88 11.82
N THR A 305 -12.94 5.95 10.61
CA THR A 305 -11.51 5.98 10.34
C THR A 305 -11.18 6.98 9.24
N ILE A 306 -10.12 7.75 9.43
CA ILE A 306 -9.53 8.63 8.42
C ILE A 306 -8.18 8.07 7.98
N PHE A 307 -8.03 7.88 6.68
CA PHE A 307 -6.77 7.58 6.02
C PHE A 307 -6.27 8.82 5.27
N GLN A 308 -4.96 9.02 5.28
CA GLN A 308 -4.30 9.94 4.37
C GLN A 308 -3.95 9.20 3.07
N ILE A 309 -4.12 9.88 1.94
CA ILE A 309 -3.79 9.35 0.62
C ILE A 309 -3.04 10.40 -0.20
N ARG A 310 -2.05 9.95 -0.96
CA ARG A 310 -1.34 10.76 -1.95
C ARG A 310 -1.15 9.95 -3.21
N GLY A 311 -1.09 10.62 -4.35
CA GLY A 311 -0.83 9.94 -5.61
C GLY A 311 -0.31 10.86 -6.70
N ILE A 312 0.11 10.23 -7.79
CA ILE A 312 0.66 10.90 -8.97
C ILE A 312 -0.06 10.41 -10.23
N GLN A 313 0.04 11.18 -11.30
CA GLN A 313 -0.64 10.90 -12.55
C GLN A 313 -0.19 9.58 -13.19
N ALA A 314 -1.18 8.82 -13.64
CA ALA A 314 -1.04 7.55 -14.36
C ALA A 314 -2.14 7.42 -15.43
N PHE A 315 -1.97 6.49 -16.37
CA PHE A 315 -3.00 6.11 -17.31
C PHE A 315 -3.69 4.84 -16.81
N LEU A 316 -5.01 4.85 -16.74
CA LEU A 316 -5.79 3.69 -16.29
C LEU A 316 -6.28 2.94 -17.53
N ALA A 317 -6.12 1.62 -17.58
CA ALA A 317 -6.57 0.79 -18.69
C ALA A 317 -7.58 -0.25 -18.21
N SER A 318 -8.61 -0.53 -19.02
CA SER A 318 -9.49 -1.69 -18.82
C SER A 318 -9.29 -2.72 -19.91
N GLU A 319 -9.26 -4.00 -19.56
CA GLU A 319 -9.30 -5.08 -20.55
C GLU A 319 -10.66 -5.15 -21.24
N GLY A 320 -10.67 -5.12 -22.57
CA GLY A 320 -11.84 -5.42 -23.38
C GLY A 320 -11.95 -6.92 -23.71
N GLY A 321 -12.31 -7.78 -22.74
CA GLY A 321 -12.64 -9.21 -22.95
C GLY A 321 -11.48 -10.11 -23.45
N PRO A 322 -11.55 -11.44 -23.22
CA PRO A 322 -10.35 -12.23 -22.89
C PRO A 322 -9.52 -12.63 -24.11
N SER A 323 -8.19 -12.48 -24.01
CA SER A 323 -7.21 -13.60 -24.05
C SER A 323 -5.78 -13.14 -24.36
N GLY A 324 -4.82 -13.75 -23.64
CA GLY A 324 -3.46 -13.95 -24.13
C GLY A 324 -2.39 -14.15 -23.05
N ALA A 325 -2.52 -15.12 -22.15
CA ALA A 325 -1.84 -16.43 -22.24
C ALA A 325 -0.30 -16.41 -22.09
N GLY A 326 0.17 -16.75 -20.89
CA GLY A 326 1.25 -17.74 -20.70
C GLY A 326 0.62 -19.01 -20.11
N GLY A 327 0.68 -20.14 -20.81
CA GLY A 327 0.10 -21.44 -20.38
C GLY A 327 0.79 -22.02 -19.14
N MET A 328 0.23 -23.01 -18.43
CA MET A 328 -0.59 -24.14 -18.87
C MET A 328 -1.67 -24.48 -17.85
N GLY A 329 -2.87 -24.80 -18.34
CA GLY A 329 -3.92 -25.44 -17.55
C GLY A 329 -3.62 -26.92 -17.32
N GLY A 330 -3.75 -27.32 -16.06
CA GLY A 330 -4.02 -28.68 -15.61
C GLY A 330 -4.79 -28.56 -14.30
N ASP A 331 -6.06 -29.00 -14.31
CA ASP A 331 -6.91 -29.15 -13.13
C ASP A 331 -6.17 -29.88 -12.00
N ASP A 332 -6.13 -29.28 -10.81
CA ASP A 332 -6.52 -29.89 -9.54
C ASP A 332 -6.65 -28.79 -8.47
N GLY A 333 -7.69 -28.89 -7.63
CA GLY A 333 -8.17 -27.80 -6.78
C GLY A 333 -7.22 -27.36 -5.64
N GLY A 334 -7.19 -26.05 -5.40
CA GLY A 334 -6.48 -25.40 -4.29
C GLY A 334 -5.98 -24.02 -4.69
N GLY A 335 -6.88 -23.06 -4.89
CA GLY A 335 -6.55 -21.72 -5.40
C GLY A 335 -5.83 -20.84 -4.35
N GLY A 336 -4.50 -20.86 -4.36
CA GLY A 336 -3.68 -19.70 -4.03
C GLY A 336 -3.16 -19.11 -5.33
N GLY A 337 -3.57 -17.89 -5.67
CA GLY A 337 -2.89 -17.12 -6.72
C GLY A 337 -1.47 -16.79 -6.28
N PRO A 338 -0.52 -16.64 -7.22
CA PRO A 338 0.86 -16.46 -6.85
C PRO A 338 1.05 -15.11 -6.14
N THR A 339 1.67 -15.15 -4.98
CA THR A 339 2.10 -13.97 -4.23
C THR A 339 3.49 -13.56 -4.67
N LEU A 340 3.88 -12.31 -4.53
CA LEU A 340 5.16 -11.79 -5.04
C LEU A 340 6.43 -12.40 -4.37
N LEU A 341 6.29 -13.34 -3.43
CA LEU A 341 7.36 -14.28 -3.05
C LEU A 341 7.64 -15.36 -4.12
N ASP A 342 6.70 -15.64 -5.02
CA ASP A 342 6.73 -16.71 -6.01
C ASP A 342 7.63 -16.39 -7.21
N GLN A 343 8.22 -15.20 -7.28
CA GLN A 343 9.14 -14.82 -8.35
C GLN A 343 10.62 -15.13 -8.04
N CYS A 344 10.95 -15.48 -6.78
CA CYS A 344 12.28 -15.96 -6.38
C CYS A 344 12.32 -17.45 -6.06
N LEU A 345 11.16 -18.09 -5.99
CA LEU A 345 11.03 -19.51 -5.70
C LEU A 345 10.89 -20.25 -7.02
N ASN A 346 11.92 -20.99 -7.40
CA ASN A 346 11.67 -22.06 -8.37
C ASN A 346 10.87 -23.18 -7.65
N PRO A 347 10.21 -24.09 -8.38
CA PRO A 347 9.45 -25.17 -7.76
C PRO A 347 10.24 -26.06 -6.79
N ALA A 348 11.57 -26.09 -6.87
CA ALA A 348 12.42 -26.80 -5.91
C ALA A 348 12.62 -26.00 -4.61
N ASP A 349 12.64 -24.66 -4.68
CA ASP A 349 12.70 -23.79 -3.50
C ASP A 349 11.39 -23.81 -2.73
N GLU A 350 10.26 -23.81 -3.44
CA GLU A 350 8.93 -23.97 -2.84
C GLU A 350 8.84 -25.31 -2.10
N ALA A 351 9.23 -26.41 -2.75
CA ALA A 351 9.27 -27.73 -2.12
C ALA A 351 10.24 -27.79 -0.91
N ALA A 352 11.35 -27.05 -0.94
CA ALA A 352 12.29 -26.96 0.17
C ALA A 352 11.70 -26.16 1.35
N LEU A 353 10.97 -25.08 1.07
CA LEU A 353 10.27 -24.29 2.10
C LEU A 353 9.13 -25.09 2.75
N GLU A 354 8.35 -25.81 1.95
CA GLU A 354 7.30 -26.70 2.45
C GLU A 354 7.89 -27.82 3.32
N ALA A 355 9.03 -28.39 2.93
CA ALA A 355 9.71 -29.42 3.71
C ALA A 355 10.30 -28.90 5.04
N LEU A 356 10.60 -27.60 5.11
CA LEU A 356 11.09 -26.94 6.32
C LEU A 356 9.97 -26.53 7.27
N ALA A 357 8.76 -26.28 6.75
CA ALA A 357 7.63 -25.84 7.55
C ALA A 357 7.28 -26.86 8.65
N THR A 358 6.92 -26.34 9.83
CA THR A 358 6.40 -27.13 10.96
C THR A 358 4.96 -26.71 11.25
N GLU A 359 4.28 -27.42 12.16
CA GLU A 359 2.94 -27.02 12.62
C GLU A 359 2.93 -25.64 13.30
N GLU A 360 4.09 -25.15 13.78
CA GLU A 360 4.21 -23.89 14.53
C GLU A 360 4.87 -22.75 13.73
N GLN A 361 5.60 -23.05 12.64
CA GLN A 361 6.40 -22.06 11.91
C GLN A 361 6.43 -22.34 10.40
N SER A 362 6.27 -21.29 9.59
CA SER A 362 6.38 -21.39 8.13
C SER A 362 7.85 -21.60 7.69
N GLY A 363 8.04 -22.23 6.52
CA GLY A 363 9.36 -22.42 5.92
C GLY A 363 10.18 -21.11 5.84
N PRO A 364 9.61 -20.00 5.33
CA PRO A 364 10.30 -18.71 5.29
C PRO A 364 10.71 -18.17 6.66
N ALA A 365 9.89 -18.37 7.71
CA ALA A 365 10.23 -17.95 9.06
C ALA A 365 11.44 -18.73 9.62
N ILE A 366 11.53 -20.02 9.30
CA ILE A 366 12.67 -20.87 9.67
C ILE A 366 13.93 -20.44 8.92
N VAL A 367 13.82 -20.10 7.63
CA VAL A 367 14.94 -19.58 6.84
C VAL A 367 15.42 -18.22 7.37
N GLY A 368 14.51 -17.33 7.75
CA GLY A 368 14.85 -16.05 8.37
C GLY A 368 15.59 -16.22 9.71
N ARG A 369 15.17 -17.19 10.54
CA ARG A 369 15.91 -17.54 11.77
C ARG A 369 17.32 -18.05 11.45
N ILE A 370 17.46 -18.96 10.48
CA ILE A 370 18.77 -19.48 10.04
C ILE A 370 19.66 -18.35 9.52
N ALA A 371 19.10 -17.43 8.73
CA ALA A 371 19.82 -16.26 8.22
C ALA A 371 20.32 -15.35 9.36
N GLY A 372 19.59 -15.24 10.48
CA GLY A 372 20.04 -14.53 11.68
C GLY A 372 21.11 -15.26 12.51
N GLU A 373 21.16 -16.59 12.44
CA GLU A 373 22.16 -17.43 13.13
C GLU A 373 23.51 -17.47 12.38
N CYS A 374 23.46 -17.56 11.05
CA CYS A 374 24.64 -17.71 10.18
C CYS A 374 25.76 -16.67 10.39
N PRO A 375 25.49 -15.37 10.61
CA PRO A 375 26.51 -14.38 10.91
C PRO A 375 27.40 -14.77 12.10
N ILE A 376 26.81 -15.32 13.16
CA ILE A 376 27.48 -15.62 14.43
C ILE A 376 28.13 -17.00 14.40
N GLU A 377 27.45 -17.98 13.80
CA GLU A 377 27.88 -19.39 13.83
C GLU A 377 28.91 -19.73 12.75
N ALA A 378 28.80 -19.12 11.57
CA ALA A 378 29.60 -19.49 10.39
C ALA A 378 30.46 -18.34 9.84
N CYS A 379 30.03 -17.09 9.99
CA CYS A 379 30.62 -15.94 9.28
C CYS A 379 31.33 -14.93 10.20
N GLY A 380 31.82 -15.37 11.36
CA GLY A 380 32.40 -14.46 12.37
C GLY A 380 33.58 -13.62 11.90
N THR A 381 34.35 -14.09 10.91
CA THR A 381 35.47 -13.32 10.32
C THR A 381 34.94 -12.17 9.46
N GLU A 382 33.91 -12.44 8.67
CA GLU A 382 33.24 -11.51 7.77
C GLU A 382 32.42 -10.48 8.57
N VAL A 383 31.77 -10.90 9.66
CA VAL A 383 31.11 -10.00 10.61
C VAL A 383 32.13 -9.05 11.24
N GLY A 384 33.26 -9.57 11.72
CA GLY A 384 34.33 -8.75 12.26
C GLY A 384 34.84 -7.73 11.24
N ARG A 385 34.95 -8.11 9.96
CA ARG A 385 35.34 -7.20 8.89
C ARG A 385 34.30 -6.11 8.66
N VAL A 386 33.02 -6.46 8.52
CA VAL A 386 31.92 -5.52 8.32
C VAL A 386 31.80 -4.50 9.47
N LEU A 387 32.05 -4.92 10.71
CA LEU A 387 32.01 -4.02 11.87
C LEU A 387 33.19 -3.05 11.96
N THR A 388 34.29 -3.38 11.31
CA THR A 388 35.47 -2.49 11.23
C THR A 388 35.52 -1.67 9.94
N ASP A 389 34.88 -2.16 8.89
CA ASP A 389 34.85 -1.61 7.54
C ASP A 389 33.50 -1.98 6.91
N SER A 390 32.57 -1.03 6.91
CA SER A 390 31.22 -1.21 6.35
C SER A 390 31.18 -1.05 4.81
N SER A 391 32.32 -1.21 4.13
CA SER A 391 32.39 -1.11 2.67
C SER A 391 31.49 -2.12 1.98
N GLU A 392 31.09 -1.81 0.75
CA GLU A 392 30.34 -2.74 -0.11
C GLU A 392 31.07 -4.09 -0.27
N ALA A 393 32.40 -4.06 -0.42
CA ALA A 393 33.20 -5.28 -0.50
C ALA A 393 33.18 -6.10 0.80
N ALA A 394 33.06 -5.46 1.96
CA ALA A 394 32.89 -6.13 3.25
C ALA A 394 31.51 -6.78 3.36
N ARG A 395 30.46 -6.02 3.02
CA ARG A 395 29.08 -6.49 3.04
C ARG A 395 28.84 -7.65 2.08
N ASN A 396 29.37 -7.59 0.85
CA ASN A 396 29.20 -8.66 -0.14
C ASN A 396 29.81 -9.98 0.34
N ALA A 397 31.01 -9.96 0.94
CA ALA A 397 31.61 -11.21 1.43
C ALA A 397 30.85 -11.79 2.65
N LEU A 398 30.29 -10.92 3.50
CA LEU A 398 29.42 -11.38 4.58
C LEU A 398 28.12 -11.99 4.01
N GLY A 399 27.53 -11.35 2.99
CA GLY A 399 26.35 -11.84 2.31
C GLY A 399 26.57 -13.19 1.64
N ASP A 400 27.68 -13.36 0.93
CA ASP A 400 28.09 -14.62 0.30
C ASP A 400 28.27 -15.74 1.34
N CYS A 401 28.89 -15.43 2.49
CA CYS A 401 29.07 -16.39 3.56
C CYS A 401 27.72 -16.83 4.16
N ILE A 402 26.83 -15.88 4.43
CA ILE A 402 25.50 -16.17 4.97
C ILE A 402 24.67 -16.98 3.97
N ALA A 403 24.72 -16.62 2.69
CA ALA A 403 24.04 -17.33 1.61
C ALA A 403 24.50 -18.80 1.53
N SER A 404 25.80 -19.05 1.66
CA SER A 404 26.35 -20.41 1.71
C SER A 404 25.83 -21.18 2.93
N CYS A 405 25.82 -20.55 4.11
CA CYS A 405 25.34 -21.14 5.34
C CYS A 405 23.84 -21.50 5.27
N ILE A 406 23.01 -20.63 4.69
CA ILE A 406 21.58 -20.90 4.48
C ILE A 406 21.41 -22.05 3.49
N SER A 407 22.13 -22.04 2.37
CA SER A 407 22.01 -23.07 1.32
C SER A 407 22.35 -24.46 1.88
N GLU A 408 23.41 -24.58 2.68
CA GLU A 408 23.79 -25.83 3.34
C GLU A 408 22.74 -26.37 4.31
N ARG A 409 21.96 -25.48 4.96
CA ARG A 409 20.97 -25.85 5.98
C ARG A 409 19.56 -26.06 5.44
N THR A 410 19.23 -25.48 4.29
CA THR A 410 17.85 -25.40 3.79
C THR A 410 17.65 -26.07 2.43
N GLY A 411 18.72 -26.24 1.64
CA GLY A 411 18.62 -26.76 0.27
C GLY A 411 18.05 -25.76 -0.74
N LEU A 412 17.85 -24.49 -0.35
CA LEU A 412 17.40 -23.42 -1.23
C LEU A 412 18.44 -23.09 -2.32
N SER A 413 17.92 -22.59 -3.44
CA SER A 413 18.70 -22.16 -4.60
C SER A 413 19.65 -21.02 -4.25
N THR A 414 20.74 -20.92 -5.01
CA THR A 414 21.76 -19.88 -4.84
C THR A 414 21.20 -18.47 -4.99
N GLN A 415 20.11 -18.31 -5.76
CA GLN A 415 19.45 -17.02 -5.93
C GLN A 415 18.67 -16.63 -4.68
N CYS A 416 17.89 -17.55 -4.13
CA CYS A 416 17.13 -17.34 -2.91
C CYS A 416 18.05 -17.10 -1.70
N THR A 417 19.09 -17.92 -1.54
CA THR A 417 20.02 -17.75 -0.41
C THR A 417 20.89 -16.52 -0.53
N ALA A 418 21.24 -16.09 -1.74
CA ALA A 418 21.93 -14.81 -1.96
C ALA A 418 21.08 -13.62 -1.50
N CYS A 419 19.76 -13.63 -1.71
CA CYS A 419 18.89 -12.57 -1.22
C CYS A 419 18.90 -12.50 0.32
N TYR A 420 18.62 -13.63 1.00
CA TYR A 420 18.67 -13.66 2.47
C TYR A 420 20.06 -13.29 3.01
N GLY A 421 21.13 -13.69 2.32
CA GLY A 421 22.50 -13.32 2.65
C GLY A 421 22.74 -11.82 2.57
N THR A 422 22.32 -11.16 1.50
CA THR A 422 22.47 -9.71 1.31
C THR A 422 21.70 -8.92 2.38
N ILE A 423 20.45 -9.30 2.68
CA ILE A 423 19.65 -8.64 3.72
C ILE A 423 20.35 -8.77 5.07
N ALA A 424 20.73 -9.99 5.47
CA ALA A 424 21.36 -10.24 6.76
C ALA A 424 22.73 -9.54 6.89
N ALA A 425 23.51 -9.47 5.80
CA ALA A 425 24.78 -8.75 5.78
C ALA A 425 24.60 -7.24 5.92
N CYS A 426 23.57 -6.67 5.28
CA CYS A 426 23.24 -5.27 5.47
C CYS A 426 22.75 -4.99 6.89
N SER A 427 21.84 -5.79 7.44
CA SER A 427 21.36 -5.64 8.81
C SER A 427 22.51 -5.73 9.81
N THR A 428 23.52 -6.56 9.54
CA THR A 428 24.76 -6.64 10.35
C THR A 428 25.63 -5.38 10.22
N ALA A 429 25.59 -4.67 9.10
CA ALA A 429 26.39 -3.47 8.86
C ALA A 429 25.78 -2.20 9.46
N PHE A 430 24.46 -2.04 9.36
CA PHE A 430 23.78 -0.78 9.72
C PHE A 430 22.80 -0.91 10.90
N CYS A 431 22.40 -2.15 11.24
CA CYS A 431 21.35 -2.42 12.20
C CYS A 431 21.78 -3.39 13.29
N ILE A 432 23.10 -3.56 13.51
CA ILE A 432 23.59 -4.58 14.44
C ILE A 432 23.15 -4.32 15.89
N GLU A 433 23.12 -3.07 16.33
CA GLU A 433 22.71 -2.72 17.69
C GLU A 433 21.26 -3.15 17.99
N PRO A 434 20.26 -2.85 17.13
CA PRO A 434 18.92 -3.37 17.33
C PRO A 434 18.76 -4.85 16.94
N CYS A 435 19.56 -5.42 16.03
CA CYS A 435 19.40 -6.78 15.51
C CYS A 435 20.23 -7.88 16.19
N LEU A 436 21.11 -7.53 17.13
CA LEU A 436 21.90 -8.51 17.87
C LEU A 436 20.99 -9.40 18.74
N PRO A 437 21.21 -10.72 18.79
CA PRO A 437 20.52 -11.59 19.74
C PRO A 437 20.62 -11.07 21.18
N PRO A 438 19.53 -11.11 21.96
CA PRO A 438 18.27 -11.81 21.67
C PRO A 438 17.25 -11.01 20.80
N ASN A 439 17.62 -9.82 20.31
CA ASN A 439 16.72 -8.89 19.63
C ASN A 439 16.64 -9.09 18.10
N SER A 440 17.22 -10.18 17.60
CA SER A 440 17.08 -10.63 16.20
C SER A 440 15.62 -11.01 15.95
N GLY A 441 14.80 -10.04 15.56
CA GLY A 441 13.33 -10.17 15.46
C GLY A 441 12.55 -9.11 16.26
N SER A 442 13.23 -8.16 16.93
CA SER A 442 12.57 -7.05 17.60
C SER A 442 12.07 -5.99 16.59
N PRO A 443 11.06 -5.17 16.94
CA PRO A 443 10.57 -4.09 16.09
C PRO A 443 11.67 -3.10 15.69
N GLU A 444 12.62 -2.82 16.59
CA GLU A 444 13.75 -1.93 16.32
C GLU A 444 14.69 -2.50 15.26
N CYS A 445 14.87 -3.83 15.25
CA CYS A 445 15.65 -4.50 14.21
C CYS A 445 14.93 -4.46 12.86
N ALA A 446 13.64 -4.75 12.85
CA ALA A 446 12.82 -4.75 11.64
C ALA A 446 12.77 -3.36 10.99
N ASN A 447 12.51 -2.31 11.76
CA ASN A 447 12.45 -0.94 11.27
C ASN A 447 13.80 -0.48 10.71
N CYS A 448 14.90 -0.75 11.42
CA CYS A 448 16.22 -0.41 10.91
C CYS A 448 16.51 -1.14 9.60
N ALA A 449 16.18 -2.43 9.51
CA ALA A 449 16.39 -3.22 8.29
C ALA A 449 15.55 -2.70 7.12
N LEU A 450 14.29 -2.32 7.36
CA LEU A 450 13.41 -1.73 6.35
C LEU A 450 13.95 -0.39 5.84
N GLU A 451 14.43 0.46 6.74
CA GLU A 451 14.94 1.80 6.40
C GLU A 451 16.30 1.78 5.68
N ASN A 452 17.17 0.85 6.05
CA ASN A 452 18.59 0.90 5.67
C ASN A 452 19.03 -0.25 4.77
N CYS A 453 18.25 -1.33 4.69
CA CYS A 453 18.74 -2.61 4.18
C CYS A 453 17.80 -3.39 3.27
N ILE A 454 16.52 -3.07 3.26
CA ILE A 454 15.56 -3.68 2.35
C ILE A 454 15.53 -2.81 1.08
N ASP A 455 16.45 -3.11 0.17
CA ASP A 455 16.23 -2.83 -1.24
C ASP A 455 15.50 -4.03 -1.83
N VAL A 456 14.16 -3.93 -1.91
CA VAL A 456 13.29 -4.98 -2.45
C VAL A 456 13.78 -5.42 -3.84
N ASN A 457 14.32 -4.49 -4.64
CA ASN A 457 14.77 -4.75 -6.01
C ASN A 457 16.01 -5.65 -6.09
N ALA A 458 16.93 -5.55 -5.13
CA ALA A 458 18.13 -6.37 -5.09
C ALA A 458 17.83 -7.83 -4.71
N CYS A 459 16.70 -8.07 -4.06
CA CYS A 459 16.29 -9.36 -3.53
C CYS A 459 15.27 -10.09 -4.39
N THR A 460 14.37 -9.34 -5.07
CA THR A 460 13.38 -9.91 -6.00
C THR A 460 13.90 -10.06 -7.43
N GLY A 461 15.13 -9.60 -7.71
CA GLY A 461 15.79 -9.80 -9.00
C GLY A 461 15.33 -8.86 -10.11
N PHE A 462 15.00 -7.61 -9.79
CA PHE A 462 14.73 -6.59 -10.83
C PHE A 462 16.05 -6.05 -11.41
N TYR A 463 16.35 -6.46 -12.65
CA TYR A 463 17.17 -5.71 -13.62
C TYR A 463 16.35 -5.40 -14.87
#